data_AF-A0A1W9IY80-F1
#
_entry.id   AF-A0A1W9IY80-F1
#
_cell.length_a   1.000
_cell.length_b   1.000
_cell.length_c   1.000
_cell.angle_alpha   90.00
_cell.angle_beta   90.00
_cell.angle_gamma   90.00
#
_symmetry.space_group_name_H-M   'P 1'
#
loop_
_entity.id
_entity.type
_entity.pdbx_description
1 polymer ?
#
loop_
_entity_poly.entity_id
_entity_poly.type
_entity_poly.pdbx_seq_one_letter_code
_entity_poly.pdbx_strand_id
1 'polypeptide(L)'
;MLTAGGMLPLSAVMILIAGTGLSHYGDWIAEHTGLSRLWSGVVLLTGATCLPEVFTAGNAVLIDAPNMAVGDLFEGNAFNLAILLPAGLVDRKPPLLEAVAPSHAVRALVSFLLMSVGMTGIIYRGKSVSC
;
A
#
# COMPACT_ATOMS: atom_id res chain seq x y z
N MET A 1 -9.19 29.15 8.08
CA MET A 1 -8.89 28.06 9.03
C MET A 1 -9.94 26.94 9.02
N LEU A 2 -11.23 27.21 8.75
CA LEU A 2 -12.28 26.16 8.70
C LEU A 2 -12.35 25.37 7.37
N THR A 3 -11.85 25.91 6.26
CA THR A 3 -11.91 25.27 4.93
C THR A 3 -10.90 24.14 4.72
N ALA A 4 -9.70 24.22 5.31
CA ALA A 4 -8.68 23.16 5.19
C ALA A 4 -9.02 21.91 6.04
N GLY A 5 -9.66 22.09 7.19
CA GLY A 5 -10.00 20.99 8.09
C GLY A 5 -11.14 20.10 7.58
N GLY A 6 -12.03 20.61 6.73
CA GLY A 6 -13.14 19.85 6.16
C GLY A 6 -12.79 18.98 4.95
N MET A 7 -11.70 19.29 4.24
CA MET A 7 -11.32 18.58 3.01
C MET A 7 -10.72 17.20 3.30
N LEU A 8 -9.95 17.07 4.38
CA LEU A 8 -9.35 15.80 4.81
C LEU A 8 -10.40 14.71 5.11
N PRO A 9 -11.40 14.93 5.97
CA PRO A 9 -12.42 13.92 6.25
C PRO A 9 -13.29 13.63 5.02
N LEU A 10 -13.55 14.63 4.17
CA LEU A 10 -14.30 14.42 2.92
C LEU A 10 -13.55 13.51 1.95
N SER A 11 -12.25 13.76 1.75
CA SER A 11 -11.39 12.93 0.91
C SER A 11 -11.27 11.51 1.47
N ALA A 12 -11.14 11.35 2.79
CA ALA A 12 -11.09 10.04 3.43
C ALA A 12 -12.38 9.24 3.18
N VAL A 13 -13.56 9.86 3.34
CA VAL A 13 -14.85 9.21 3.07
C VAL A 13 -14.99 8.84 1.59
N MET A 14 -14.58 9.73 0.68
CA MET A 14 -14.58 9.45 -0.76
C MET A 14 -13.70 8.25 -1.11
N ILE A 15 -12.51 8.14 -0.53
CA ILE A 15 -11.60 7.00 -0.75
C ILE A 15 -12.20 5.71 -0.22
N LEU A 16 -12.84 5.73 0.96
CA LEU A 16 -13.51 4.56 1.53
C LEU A 16 -14.64 4.06 0.62
N ILE A 17 -15.49 4.97 0.12
CA ILE A 17 -16.57 4.63 -0.81
C ILE A 17 -15.99 4.07 -2.12
N ALA A 18 -14.99 4.74 -2.69
CA ALA A 18 -14.33 4.29 -3.92
C ALA A 18 -13.69 2.90 -3.76
N GLY A 19 -13.05 2.62 -2.62
CA GLY A 19 -12.46 1.32 -2.31
C GLY A 19 -13.51 0.20 -2.24
N THR A 20 -14.66 0.45 -1.60
CA THR A 20 -15.76 -0.54 -1.57
C THR A 20 -16.35 -0.80 -2.96
N GLY A 21 -16.52 0.25 -3.76
CA GLY A 21 -16.99 0.12 -5.14
C GLY A 21 -16.01 -0.68 -6.01
N LEU A 22 -14.70 -0.44 -5.85
CA LEU A 22 -13.66 -1.14 -6.60
C LEU A 22 -13.69 -2.65 -6.36
N SER A 23 -13.87 -3.09 -5.11
CA SER A 23 -13.96 -4.53 -4.81
C SER A 23 -15.18 -5.17 -5.48
N HIS A 24 -16.32 -4.47 -5.52
CA HIS A 24 -17.54 -4.95 -6.16
C HIS A 24 -17.40 -5.04 -7.69
N TYR A 25 -16.82 -4.02 -8.32
CA TYR A 25 -16.53 -4.06 -9.76
C TYR A 25 -15.46 -5.08 -10.12
N GLY A 26 -14.48 -5.32 -9.23
CA GLY A 26 -13.47 -6.36 -9.39
C GLY A 26 -14.08 -7.76 -9.47
N ASP A 27 -15.01 -8.07 -8.55
CA ASP A 27 -15.76 -9.34 -8.57
C ASP A 27 -16.62 -9.47 -9.84
N TRP A 28 -17.27 -8.39 -10.25
CA TRP A 28 -18.11 -8.37 -11.45
C TRP A 28 -17.31 -8.60 -12.74
N ILE A 29 -16.12 -8.01 -12.84
CA ILE A 29 -15.18 -8.22 -13.95
C ILE A 29 -14.70 -9.68 -13.96
N ALA A 30 -14.41 -10.26 -12.79
CA ALA A 30 -13.98 -11.66 -12.67
C ALA A 30 -15.03 -12.63 -13.22
N GLU A 31 -16.30 -12.39 -12.91
CA GLU A 31 -17.42 -13.21 -13.37
C GLU A 31 -17.60 -13.14 -14.90
N HIS A 32 -17.34 -11.99 -15.52
CA HIS A 32 -17.53 -11.80 -16.96
C HIS A 32 -16.31 -12.16 -17.81
N THR A 33 -15.09 -12.06 -17.27
CA THR A 33 -13.86 -12.38 -18.01
C THR A 33 -13.41 -13.83 -17.86
N GLY A 34 -14.04 -14.62 -16.98
CA GLY A 34 -13.63 -16.00 -16.70
C GLY A 34 -12.26 -16.10 -16.01
N LEU A 35 -11.65 -14.97 -15.66
CA LEU A 35 -10.49 -14.92 -14.80
C LEU A 35 -10.93 -15.41 -13.42
N SER A 36 -10.19 -16.36 -12.85
CA SER A 36 -10.41 -16.78 -11.46
C SER A 36 -10.55 -15.52 -10.58
N ARG A 37 -11.57 -15.45 -9.71
CA ARG A 37 -11.76 -14.34 -8.76
C ARG A 37 -10.46 -13.95 -8.07
N LEU A 38 -9.61 -14.94 -7.80
CA LEU A 38 -8.28 -14.77 -7.24
C LEU A 38 -7.35 -13.87 -8.07
N TRP A 39 -7.34 -14.01 -9.40
CA TRP A 39 -6.49 -13.21 -10.30
C TRP A 39 -6.99 -11.77 -10.41
N SER A 40 -8.31 -11.58 -10.55
CA SER A 40 -8.91 -10.25 -10.60
C SER A 40 -8.67 -9.49 -9.30
N GLY A 41 -8.86 -10.14 -8.15
CA GLY A 41 -8.61 -9.55 -6.84
C GLY A 41 -7.14 -9.22 -6.64
N VAL A 42 -6.23 -10.14 -6.90
CA VAL A 42 -4.80 -9.89 -6.70
C VAL A 42 -4.28 -8.79 -7.62
N VAL A 43 -4.70 -8.73 -8.89
CA VAL A 43 -4.16 -7.72 -9.82
C VAL A 43 -4.86 -6.37 -9.68
N LEU A 44 -6.20 -6.33 -9.67
CA LEU A 44 -6.96 -5.07 -9.64
C LEU A 44 -6.91 -4.42 -8.26
N LEU A 45 -7.08 -5.20 -7.17
CA LEU A 45 -7.06 -4.64 -5.83
C LEU A 45 -5.66 -4.14 -5.49
N THR A 46 -4.63 -5.00 -5.65
CA THR A 46 -3.24 -4.61 -5.36
C THR A 46 -2.80 -3.45 -6.23
N GLY A 47 -3.13 -3.49 -7.54
CA GLY A 47 -2.81 -2.43 -8.48
C GLY A 47 -3.45 -1.09 -8.12
N ALA A 48 -4.72 -1.10 -7.72
CA ALA A 48 -5.41 0.13 -7.31
C ALA A 48 -4.91 0.67 -5.97
N THR A 49 -4.48 -0.19 -5.05
CA THR A 49 -3.92 0.24 -3.76
C THR A 49 -2.51 0.80 -3.86
N CYS A 50 -1.69 0.33 -4.83
CA CYS A 50 -0.33 0.86 -5.04
C CYS A 50 -0.27 1.99 -6.07
N LEU A 51 -1.34 2.22 -6.82
CA LEU A 51 -1.42 3.34 -7.77
C LEU A 51 -1.10 4.70 -7.12
N PRO A 52 -1.65 5.03 -5.93
CA PRO A 52 -1.32 6.27 -5.22
C PRO A 52 0.17 6.34 -4.89
N GLU A 53 0.77 5.27 -4.33
CA GLU A 53 2.21 5.20 -4.03
C GLU A 53 3.05 5.45 -5.28
N VAL A 54 2.72 4.85 -6.43
CA VAL A 54 3.45 5.09 -7.68
C VAL A 54 3.39 6.57 -8.08
N PHE A 55 2.25 7.24 -7.90
CA PHE A 55 2.14 8.67 -8.13
C PHE A 55 2.94 9.49 -7.13
N THR A 56 2.90 9.17 -5.83
CA THR A 56 3.62 9.91 -4.79
C THR A 56 5.14 9.72 -4.92
N ALA A 57 5.60 8.47 -5.08
CA ALA A 57 7.00 8.13 -5.31
C ALA A 57 7.53 8.73 -6.62
N GLY A 58 6.73 8.71 -7.70
CA GLY A 58 7.06 9.37 -8.96
C GLY A 58 7.25 10.88 -8.77
N ASN A 59 6.31 11.55 -8.10
CA ASN A 59 6.45 12.98 -7.78
C ASN A 59 7.64 13.26 -6.87
N ALA A 60 7.94 12.40 -5.90
CA ALA A 60 9.10 12.53 -5.00
C ALA A 60 10.44 12.53 -5.77
N VAL A 61 10.53 11.75 -6.85
CA VAL A 61 11.69 11.76 -7.76
C VAL A 61 11.75 13.06 -8.56
N LEU A 62 10.61 13.58 -9.04
CA LEU A 62 10.57 14.85 -9.79
C LEU A 62 11.00 16.06 -8.94
N ILE A 63 10.70 16.07 -7.64
CA ILE A 63 11.05 17.15 -6.72
C ILE A 63 12.41 16.95 -6.04
N ASP A 64 13.18 15.92 -6.46
CA ASP A 64 14.46 15.50 -5.88
C ASP A 64 14.46 15.39 -4.34
N ALA A 65 13.36 14.86 -3.79
CA ALA A 65 13.16 14.66 -2.35
C ALA A 65 13.26 13.18 -1.98
N PRO A 66 14.48 12.60 -1.93
CA PRO A 66 14.66 11.17 -1.67
C PRO A 66 14.15 10.73 -0.29
N ASN A 67 14.13 11.63 0.70
CA ASN A 67 13.53 11.38 2.02
C ASN A 67 12.04 11.00 1.91
N MET A 68 11.27 11.72 1.07
CA MET A 68 9.84 11.42 0.88
C MET A 68 9.63 10.04 0.24
N ALA A 69 10.50 9.66 -0.71
CA ALA A 69 10.42 8.34 -1.35
C ALA A 69 10.68 7.18 -0.38
N VAL A 70 11.58 7.34 0.61
CA VAL A 70 11.77 6.32 1.67
C VAL A 70 10.55 6.22 2.56
N GLY A 71 9.95 7.36 2.92
CA GLY A 71 8.74 7.43 3.75
C GLY A 71 7.58 6.68 3.12
N ASP A 72 7.33 6.92 1.83
CA ASP A 72 6.28 6.26 1.04
C ASP A 72 6.48 4.72 0.99
N LEU A 73 7.72 4.25 0.78
CA LEU A 73 8.04 2.81 0.81
C LEU A 73 7.83 2.15 2.18
N PHE A 74 8.14 2.87 3.26
CA PHE A 74 7.96 2.35 4.62
C PHE A 74 6.48 2.31 5.03
N GLU A 75 5.71 3.30 4.55
CA GLU A 75 4.27 3.41 4.81
C GLU A 75 3.51 2.19 4.28
N GLY A 76 3.74 1.74 3.05
CA GLY A 76 2.98 0.63 2.46
C GLY A 76 2.99 -0.66 3.29
N ASN A 77 4.15 -1.02 3.85
CA ASN A 77 4.29 -2.21 4.70
C ASN A 77 3.69 -1.99 6.10
N ALA A 78 3.89 -0.80 6.68
CA ALA A 78 3.36 -0.45 8.00
C ALA A 78 1.83 -0.29 7.99
N PHE A 79 1.25 0.29 6.92
CA PHE A 79 -0.17 0.49 6.73
C PHE A 79 -0.92 -0.83 6.59
N ASN A 80 -0.35 -1.80 5.85
CA ASN A 80 -0.92 -3.14 5.70
C ASN A 80 -0.99 -3.89 7.04
N LEU A 81 0.01 -3.71 7.91
CA LEU A 81 -0.02 -4.24 9.27
C LEU A 81 -0.99 -3.45 10.16
N ALA A 82 -1.05 -2.12 10.01
CA ALA A 82 -1.91 -1.26 10.80
C ALA A 82 -3.40 -1.53 10.55
N ILE A 83 -3.81 -1.83 9.32
CA ILE A 83 -5.21 -2.14 9.00
C ILE A 83 -5.67 -3.48 9.59
N LEU A 84 -4.73 -4.39 9.89
CA LEU A 84 -5.01 -5.65 10.57
C LEU A 84 -5.41 -5.44 12.04
N LEU A 85 -4.95 -4.36 12.68
CA LEU A 85 -5.20 -4.05 14.08
C LEU A 85 -6.70 -3.78 14.37
N PRO A 86 -7.40 -2.87 13.67
CA PRO A 86 -8.85 -2.70 13.83
C PRO A 86 -9.63 -3.91 13.31
N ALA A 87 -9.15 -4.62 12.28
CA ALA A 87 -9.80 -5.84 11.81
C ALA A 87 -9.83 -6.93 12.89
N GLY A 88 -8.72 -7.13 13.60
CA GLY A 88 -8.63 -8.07 14.72
C GLY A 88 -9.44 -7.64 15.95
N LEU A 89 -9.78 -6.36 16.12
CA LEU A 89 -10.68 -5.90 17.19
C LEU A 89 -12.15 -6.23 16.90
N VAL A 90 -12.52 -6.35 15.62
CA VAL A 90 -13.88 -6.70 15.18
C VAL A 90 -14.09 -8.22 15.20
N ASP A 91 -13.06 -9.00 14.83
CA ASP A 91 -13.13 -10.46 14.81
C ASP A 91 -12.70 -11.11 16.14
N ARG A 92 -13.65 -11.75 16.85
CA ARG A 92 -13.41 -12.50 18.11
C ARG A 92 -12.74 -13.88 17.94
N LYS A 93 -11.96 -14.09 16.88
CA LYS A 93 -11.29 -15.36 16.55
C LYS A 93 -9.80 -15.31 16.97
N PRO A 94 -9.08 -16.45 17.07
CA PRO A 94 -7.68 -16.44 17.49
C PRO A 94 -6.87 -15.42 16.70
N PRO A 95 -5.84 -14.80 17.31
CA PRO A 95 -5.15 -13.66 16.71
C PRO A 95 -4.76 -14.00 15.28
N LEU A 96 -5.14 -13.15 14.33
CA LEU A 96 -4.79 -13.29 12.89
C LEU A 96 -3.27 -13.46 12.67
N LEU A 97 -2.47 -13.05 13.66
CA LEU A 97 -1.02 -13.19 13.75
C LEU A 97 -0.53 -14.61 14.14
N GLU A 98 -1.38 -15.45 14.72
CA GLU A 98 -1.05 -16.83 15.11
C GLU A 98 -1.34 -17.83 13.99
N ALA A 99 -2.22 -17.46 13.04
CA ALA A 99 -2.47 -18.19 11.80
C ALA A 99 -1.41 -17.93 10.71
N VAL A 100 -0.27 -17.36 11.07
CA VAL A 100 0.81 -17.00 10.15
C VAL A 100 1.53 -18.26 9.71
N ALA A 101 1.09 -18.82 8.58
CA ALA A 101 1.79 -19.87 7.87
C ALA A 101 3.22 -19.43 7.50
N PRO A 102 4.19 -20.36 7.40
CA PRO A 102 5.58 -20.06 7.03
C PRO A 102 5.74 -19.34 5.68
N SER A 103 4.71 -19.33 4.83
CA SER A 103 4.64 -18.55 3.58
C SER A 103 4.71 -17.03 3.79
N HIS A 104 4.33 -16.52 4.96
CA HIS A 104 4.45 -15.10 5.27
C HIS A 104 5.90 -14.69 5.55
N ALA A 105 6.75 -15.60 6.04
CA ALA A 105 8.17 -15.33 6.28
C ALA A 105 8.90 -15.03 4.96
N VAL A 106 8.54 -15.72 3.88
CA VAL A 106 9.11 -15.46 2.54
C VAL A 106 8.69 -14.08 2.03
N ARG A 107 7.42 -13.69 2.20
CA ARG A 107 6.93 -12.35 1.83
C ARG A 107 7.59 -11.25 2.64
N ALA A 108 7.74 -11.44 3.95
CA ALA A 108 8.43 -10.50 4.83
C ALA A 108 9.90 -10.34 4.41
N LEU A 109 10.60 -11.45 4.12
CA LEU A 109 11.99 -11.43 3.67
C LEU A 109 12.15 -10.69 2.32
N VAL A 110 11.27 -10.96 1.35
CA VAL A 110 11.28 -10.26 0.05
C VAL A 110 11.05 -8.76 0.24
N SER A 111 10.09 -8.35 1.07
CA SER A 111 9.85 -6.94 1.36
C SER A 111 11.05 -6.26 2.02
N PHE A 112 11.71 -6.95 2.96
CA PHE A 112 12.89 -6.44 3.66
C PHE A 112 14.09 -6.28 2.72
N LEU A 113 14.31 -7.25 1.84
CA LEU A 113 15.34 -7.18 0.79
C LEU A 113 15.09 -6.01 -0.17
N LEU A 114 13.87 -5.85 -0.69
CA LEU A 114 13.52 -4.74 -1.56
C LEU A 114 13.70 -3.38 -0.88
N MET A 115 13.30 -3.26 0.39
CA MET A 115 13.48 -2.04 1.18
C MET A 115 14.97 -1.71 1.36
N SER A 116 15.81 -2.72 1.62
CA SER A 116 17.27 -2.53 1.77
C SER A 116 17.95 -2.08 0.46
N VAL A 117 17.47 -2.56 -0.69
CA VAL A 117 17.95 -2.10 -2.00
C VAL A 117 17.53 -0.65 -2.25
N GLY A 118 16.28 -0.29 -1.95
CA GLY A 118 15.79 1.09 -2.04
C GLY A 118 16.57 2.06 -1.15
N MET A 119 16.82 1.67 0.10
CA MET A 119 17.66 2.42 1.05
C MET A 119 19.08 2.62 0.52
N THR A 120 19.67 1.57 -0.06
CA THR A 120 21.02 1.63 -0.64
C THR A 120 21.05 2.56 -1.86
N GLY A 121 20.06 2.48 -2.76
CA GLY A 121 19.96 3.36 -3.93
C GLY A 121 19.91 4.86 -3.58
N ILE A 122 19.23 5.21 -2.48
CA ILE A 122 19.14 6.59 -2.01
C ILE A 122 20.43 7.08 -1.36
N ILE A 123 21.11 6.24 -0.57
CA ILE A 123 22.42 6.56 0.02
C ILE A 123 23.48 6.77 -1.07
N TYR A 124 23.47 5.95 -2.14
CA TYR A 124 24.41 6.10 -3.26
C TYR A 124 24.11 7.33 -4.13
N ARG A 125 22.84 7.71 -4.31
CA ARG A 125 22.46 8.91 -5.08
C ARG A 125 22.70 10.22 -4.30
N GLY A 126 22.54 10.20 -2.97
CA GLY A 126 22.89 11.34 -2.10
C GLY A 126 24.39 11.69 -2.11
N LYS A 127 25.26 10.74 -2.48
CA LYS A 127 26.69 11.01 -2.70
C LYS A 127 26.99 11.74 -4.01
N SER A 128 26.07 11.78 -4.98
CA SER A 128 26.31 12.35 -6.31
C SER A 128 25.93 13.82 -6.45
N VAL A 129 25.25 14.41 -5.46
CA VAL A 129 24.77 15.82 -5.48
C VAL A 129 25.65 16.74 -4.61
N SER A 130 26.70 16.21 -3.98
CA SER A 130 27.62 16.96 -3.12
C SER A 130 28.94 17.32 -3.82
N CYS A 131 28.89 17.73 -5.09
CA CYS A 131 30.02 18.34 -5.81
C CYS A 131 29.56 19.61 -6.51
#